data_AF-A0A452XK55-F1
#
_entry.id   AF-A0A452XK55-F1
#
_cell.length_a   1.000
_cell.length_b   1.000
_cell.length_c   1.000
_cell.angle_alpha   90.00
_cell.angle_beta   90.00
_cell.angle_gamma   90.00
#
_symmetry.space_group_name_H-M   'P 1'
#
loop_
_entity.id
_entity.type
_entity.pdbx_description
1 polymer ?
#
loop_
_entity_poly.entity_id
_entity_poly.type
_entity_poly.pdbx_seq_one_letter_code
_entity_poly.pdbx_strand_id
1 'polypeptide(L)'
;NPTKPSIQHTMSSHVQEDELAMSSDELLQAQLELYHHSFVYVKSMALGAATDLRIADAIHLRGGAATLSDLAAHTGIHPTKFSHLRRLMRVLTTSGIFSADVKARGDTVYKLTRVSRLLVGAGGESSRRRDLSPMVGVFVNPVAIAALFSIREWFTDENSAASSSLFEMAHGCTRWEMIAKDAGEGRVFNAGMAADSCLSMEILLKECSSVFGSLGSSLVDVGGAHGTAAAVVAKAFPHVKCTVLDLPRVVAGAPAHANLTFVPGDMFEYIPPADTVLLKVNIQPA
;
A
#
# COMPACT_ATOMS: atom_id res chain seq x y z
N ASN A 1 -63.88 -28.92 42.96
CA ASN A 1 -63.35 -29.31 41.63
C ASN A 1 -64.49 -29.80 40.77
N PRO A 2 -64.77 -29.23 39.58
CA PRO A 2 -63.92 -28.39 38.71
C PRO A 2 -64.54 -27.02 38.30
N THR A 3 -63.80 -26.26 37.45
CA THR A 3 -64.16 -25.05 36.65
C THR A 3 -64.25 -23.71 37.41
N LYS A 4 -63.64 -22.58 37.03
CA LYS A 4 -63.22 -21.97 35.74
C LYS A 4 -61.91 -21.15 35.88
N PRO A 5 -61.19 -20.84 34.78
CA PRO A 5 -59.99 -20.00 34.78
C PRO A 5 -60.34 -18.51 34.67
N SER A 6 -59.60 -17.65 35.38
CA SER A 6 -59.67 -16.18 35.20
C SER A 6 -58.45 -15.70 34.42
N ILE A 7 -58.77 -14.99 33.34
CA ILE A 7 -57.89 -14.33 32.39
C ILE A 7 -57.34 -13.05 33.03
N GLN A 8 -56.02 -12.87 33.04
CA GLN A 8 -55.42 -11.54 33.09
C GLN A 8 -54.22 -11.47 32.13
N HIS A 9 -54.51 -10.83 31.00
CA HIS A 9 -53.63 -9.97 30.18
C HIS A 9 -52.13 -10.27 30.14
N THR A 10 -51.74 -11.04 29.12
CA THR A 10 -50.46 -10.83 28.44
C THR A 10 -50.73 -9.91 27.26
N MET A 11 -50.46 -8.61 27.39
CA MET A 11 -50.44 -7.70 26.26
C MET A 11 -49.20 -6.82 26.32
N SER A 12 -48.55 -6.75 25.15
CA SER A 12 -47.50 -5.83 24.75
C SER A 12 -46.06 -6.22 25.11
N SER A 13 -45.54 -7.22 24.40
CA SER A 13 -44.18 -7.16 23.85
C SER A 13 -44.16 -7.73 22.42
N HIS A 14 -45.14 -7.33 21.60
CA HIS A 14 -44.90 -7.27 20.16
C HIS A 14 -44.05 -6.04 19.90
N VAL A 15 -42.76 -6.13 20.24
CA VAL A 15 -41.76 -5.33 19.56
C VAL A 15 -41.77 -5.83 18.12
N GLN A 16 -42.53 -5.14 17.27
CA GLN A 16 -42.17 -4.85 15.88
C GLN A 16 -41.25 -5.89 15.20
N GLU A 17 -41.70 -7.13 15.02
CA GLU A 17 -41.00 -8.09 14.14
C GLU A 17 -41.04 -7.63 12.68
N ASP A 18 -42.05 -6.81 12.31
CA ASP A 18 -42.25 -6.30 10.96
C ASP A 18 -41.38 -5.06 10.60
N GLU A 19 -40.75 -4.38 11.57
CA GLU A 19 -39.95 -3.17 11.26
C GLU A 19 -38.51 -3.48 10.80
N LEU A 20 -38.11 -4.75 10.86
CA LEU A 20 -36.78 -5.25 10.49
C LEU A 20 -36.83 -6.35 9.40
N ALA A 21 -38.01 -6.68 8.89
CA ALA A 21 -38.18 -7.73 7.89
C ALA A 21 -37.70 -7.25 6.52
N MET A 22 -36.45 -7.59 6.17
CA MET A 22 -35.90 -7.34 4.84
C MET A 22 -36.68 -8.13 3.77
N SER A 23 -37.00 -7.48 2.66
CA SER A 23 -37.52 -8.16 1.47
C SER A 23 -36.50 -9.16 0.91
N SER A 24 -36.95 -10.11 0.09
CA SER A 24 -36.05 -11.10 -0.52
C SER A 24 -34.95 -10.46 -1.39
N ASP A 25 -35.25 -9.37 -2.09
CA ASP A 25 -34.28 -8.63 -2.89
C ASP A 25 -33.24 -7.93 -2.02
N GLU A 26 -33.67 -7.32 -0.91
CA GLU A 26 -32.76 -6.71 0.08
C GLU A 26 -31.87 -7.76 0.74
N LEU A 27 -32.41 -8.95 1.08
CA LEU A 27 -31.62 -10.05 1.64
C LEU A 27 -30.54 -10.53 0.67
N LEU A 28 -30.88 -10.67 -0.62
CA LEU A 28 -29.91 -11.09 -1.64
C LEU A 28 -28.81 -10.03 -1.82
N GLN A 29 -29.19 -8.75 -1.84
CA GLN A 29 -28.22 -7.65 -1.96
C GLN A 29 -27.30 -7.58 -0.73
N ALA A 30 -27.84 -7.69 0.48
CA ALA A 30 -27.05 -7.70 1.71
C ALA A 30 -26.13 -8.93 1.79
N GLN A 31 -26.58 -10.09 1.31
CA GLN A 31 -25.73 -11.28 1.22
C GLN A 31 -24.55 -11.05 0.27
N LEU A 32 -24.80 -10.45 -0.90
CA LEU A 32 -23.75 -10.13 -1.87
C LEU A 32 -22.73 -9.15 -1.26
N GLU A 33 -23.19 -8.10 -0.60
CA GLU A 33 -22.32 -7.11 0.05
C GLU A 33 -21.49 -7.73 1.17
N LEU A 34 -22.11 -8.54 2.03
CA LEU A 34 -21.43 -9.27 3.10
C LEU A 34 -20.30 -10.15 2.54
N TYR A 35 -20.58 -10.91 1.48
CA TYR A 35 -19.56 -11.76 0.84
C TYR A 35 -18.48 -10.94 0.16
N HIS A 36 -18.84 -9.82 -0.48
CA HIS A 36 -17.87 -8.90 -1.09
C HIS A 36 -16.86 -8.37 -0.06
N HIS A 37 -17.34 -7.96 1.12
CA HIS A 37 -16.47 -7.54 2.22
C HIS A 37 -15.65 -8.70 2.79
N SER A 38 -16.26 -9.86 3.00
CA SER A 38 -15.60 -11.05 3.56
C SER A 38 -14.43 -11.56 2.70
N PHE A 39 -14.55 -11.43 1.37
CA PHE A 39 -13.55 -11.92 0.42
C PHE A 39 -12.65 -10.83 -0.18
N VAL A 40 -12.74 -9.57 0.28
CA VAL A 40 -12.00 -8.45 -0.32
C VAL A 40 -10.48 -8.67 -0.31
N TYR A 41 -9.95 -9.36 0.70
CA TYR A 41 -8.52 -9.68 0.84
C TYR A 41 -7.97 -10.47 -0.35
N VAL A 42 -8.80 -11.26 -1.03
CA VAL A 42 -8.40 -12.03 -2.23
C VAL A 42 -7.93 -11.08 -3.34
N LYS A 43 -8.53 -9.89 -3.46
CA LYS A 43 -8.10 -8.88 -4.44
C LYS A 43 -6.71 -8.34 -4.12
N SER A 44 -6.45 -8.05 -2.84
CA SER A 44 -5.12 -7.59 -2.37
C SER A 44 -4.05 -8.64 -2.60
N MET A 45 -4.34 -9.92 -2.29
CA MET A 45 -3.41 -11.03 -2.51
C MET A 45 -3.18 -11.31 -4.01
N ALA A 46 -4.22 -11.19 -4.83
CA ALA A 46 -4.08 -11.28 -6.28
C ALA A 46 -3.18 -10.15 -6.84
N LEU A 47 -3.32 -8.92 -6.34
CA LEU A 47 -2.48 -7.79 -6.71
C LEU A 47 -1.01 -8.03 -6.31
N GLY A 48 -0.76 -8.51 -5.09
CA GLY A 48 0.57 -8.91 -4.63
C GLY A 48 1.20 -9.95 -5.55
N ALA A 49 0.49 -11.06 -5.79
CA ALA A 49 0.97 -12.12 -6.69
C ALA A 49 1.25 -11.62 -8.11
N ALA A 50 0.39 -10.75 -8.67
CA ALA A 50 0.60 -10.19 -10.00
C ALA A 50 1.84 -9.28 -10.08
N THR A 51 2.12 -8.58 -8.98
CA THR A 51 3.28 -7.71 -8.81
C THR A 51 4.55 -8.54 -8.73
N ASP A 52 4.59 -9.56 -7.88
CA ASP A 52 5.73 -10.48 -7.73
C ASP A 52 6.04 -11.25 -9.02
N LEU A 53 4.99 -11.65 -9.75
CA LEU A 53 5.11 -12.30 -11.07
C LEU A 53 5.48 -11.31 -12.18
N ARG A 54 5.57 -10.00 -11.91
CA ARG A 54 5.90 -8.95 -12.88
C ARG A 54 4.98 -8.94 -14.11
N ILE A 55 3.69 -9.19 -13.91
CA ILE A 55 2.71 -9.27 -15.00
C ILE A 55 2.61 -7.93 -15.75
N ALA A 56 2.69 -6.80 -15.04
CA ALA A 56 2.65 -5.48 -15.67
C ALA A 56 3.83 -5.26 -16.61
N ASP A 57 5.04 -5.69 -16.21
CA ASP A 57 6.23 -5.63 -17.05
C ASP A 57 6.11 -6.52 -18.29
N ALA A 58 5.57 -7.73 -18.13
CA ALA A 58 5.34 -8.66 -19.23
C ALA A 58 4.46 -8.04 -20.33
N ILE A 59 3.41 -7.31 -19.92
CA ILE A 59 2.51 -6.59 -20.84
C ILE A 59 3.23 -5.37 -21.42
N HIS A 60 3.94 -4.60 -20.60
CA HIS A 60 4.66 -3.40 -21.03
C HIS A 60 5.70 -3.70 -22.12
N LEU A 61 6.55 -4.70 -21.90
CA LEU A 61 7.62 -5.11 -22.81
C LEU A 61 7.10 -5.61 -24.18
N ARG A 62 5.81 -5.92 -24.28
CA ARG A 62 5.13 -6.36 -25.52
C ARG A 62 4.33 -5.24 -26.19
N GLY A 63 4.59 -3.99 -25.83
CA GLY A 63 3.88 -2.84 -26.40
C GLY A 63 2.54 -2.54 -25.73
N GLY A 64 2.33 -3.00 -24.50
CA GLY A 64 1.15 -2.67 -23.69
C GLY A 64 -0.04 -3.63 -23.84
N ALA A 65 0.13 -4.74 -24.56
CA ALA A 65 -0.87 -5.79 -24.70
C ALA A 65 -0.20 -7.18 -24.74
N ALA A 66 -0.79 -8.18 -24.07
CA ALA A 66 -0.27 -9.56 -24.06
C ALA A 66 -1.39 -10.61 -23.99
N THR A 67 -1.17 -11.76 -24.60
CA THR A 67 -2.04 -12.94 -24.43
C THR A 67 -1.75 -13.68 -23.13
N LEU A 68 -2.62 -14.60 -22.71
CA LEU A 68 -2.34 -15.45 -21.56
C LEU A 68 -1.05 -16.28 -21.74
N SER A 69 -0.77 -16.76 -22.95
CA SER A 69 0.44 -17.51 -23.28
C SER A 69 1.70 -16.66 -23.18
N ASP A 70 1.62 -15.40 -23.61
CA ASP A 70 2.71 -14.44 -23.45
C ASP A 70 3.05 -14.19 -21.98
N LEU A 71 2.02 -14.02 -21.15
CA LEU A 71 2.19 -13.88 -19.70
C LEU A 71 2.79 -15.14 -19.10
N ALA A 72 2.32 -16.32 -19.50
CA ALA A 72 2.84 -17.58 -18.99
C ALA A 72 4.34 -17.77 -19.31
N ALA A 73 4.74 -17.43 -20.53
CA ALA A 73 6.14 -17.50 -20.96
C ALA A 73 7.04 -16.53 -20.19
N HIS A 74 6.56 -15.32 -19.87
CA HIS A 74 7.32 -14.34 -19.10
C HIS A 74 7.43 -14.69 -17.62
N THR A 75 6.31 -15.08 -17.02
CA THR A 75 6.19 -15.35 -15.58
C THR A 75 6.85 -16.67 -15.16
N GLY A 76 7.14 -17.57 -16.11
CA GLY A 76 7.71 -18.88 -15.82
C GLY A 76 6.75 -19.80 -15.05
N ILE A 77 5.43 -19.55 -15.11
CA ILE A 77 4.46 -20.38 -14.39
C ILE A 77 4.52 -21.84 -14.83
N HIS A 78 4.35 -22.74 -13.87
CA HIS A 78 4.33 -24.17 -14.15
C HIS A 78 3.18 -24.52 -15.13
N PRO A 79 3.40 -25.36 -16.15
CA PRO A 79 2.38 -25.66 -17.17
C PRO A 79 1.04 -26.16 -16.60
N THR A 80 1.06 -26.95 -15.51
CA THR A 80 -0.16 -27.43 -14.83
C THR A 80 -0.97 -26.31 -14.18
N LYS A 81 -0.40 -25.11 -14.02
CA LYS A 81 -1.04 -23.93 -13.42
C LYS A 81 -1.53 -22.91 -14.45
N PHE A 82 -1.39 -23.20 -15.75
CA PHE A 82 -1.81 -22.29 -16.82
C PHE A 82 -3.28 -21.85 -16.71
N SER A 83 -4.18 -22.78 -16.40
CA SER A 83 -5.61 -22.47 -16.18
C SER A 83 -5.85 -21.58 -14.96
N HIS A 84 -5.00 -21.67 -13.93
CA HIS A 84 -5.07 -20.85 -12.73
C HIS A 84 -4.57 -19.42 -12.99
N LEU A 85 -3.58 -19.22 -13.87
CA LEU A 85 -3.19 -17.88 -14.31
C LEU A 85 -4.37 -17.15 -14.98
N ARG A 86 -5.19 -17.87 -15.77
CA ARG A 86 -6.42 -17.29 -16.34
C ARG A 86 -7.38 -16.80 -15.26
N ARG A 87 -7.53 -17.55 -14.16
CA ARG A 87 -8.40 -17.18 -13.03
C ARG A 87 -7.85 -15.97 -12.29
N LEU A 88 -6.54 -15.93 -12.05
CA LEU A 88 -5.86 -14.77 -11.46
C LEU A 88 -6.08 -13.52 -12.32
N MET A 89 -5.81 -13.61 -13.62
CA MET A 89 -6.03 -12.49 -14.55
C MET A 89 -7.49 -12.04 -14.58
N ARG A 90 -8.46 -12.96 -14.48
CA ARG A 90 -9.87 -12.60 -14.39
C ARG A 90 -10.17 -11.75 -13.16
N VAL A 91 -9.68 -12.15 -11.98
CA VAL A 91 -9.84 -11.36 -10.73
C VAL A 91 -9.25 -9.96 -10.90
N LEU A 92 -8.05 -9.87 -11.47
CA LEU A 92 -7.36 -8.59 -11.68
C LEU A 92 -8.06 -7.70 -12.71
N THR A 93 -8.66 -8.29 -13.75
CA THR A 93 -9.43 -7.53 -14.75
C THR A 93 -10.77 -7.04 -14.19
N THR A 94 -11.48 -7.89 -13.45
CA THR A 94 -12.73 -7.50 -12.79
C THR A 94 -12.49 -6.46 -11.68
N SER A 95 -11.30 -6.44 -11.09
CA SER A 95 -10.88 -5.43 -10.12
C SER A 95 -10.31 -4.15 -10.77
N GLY A 96 -10.28 -4.06 -12.10
CA GLY A 96 -9.79 -2.87 -12.84
C GLY A 96 -8.27 -2.67 -12.86
N ILE A 97 -7.50 -3.62 -12.32
CA ILE A 97 -6.03 -3.55 -12.33
C ILE A 97 -5.50 -3.71 -13.76
N PHE A 98 -6.06 -4.66 -14.52
CA PHE A 98 -5.82 -4.81 -15.95
C PHE A 98 -7.15 -4.67 -16.71
N SER A 99 -7.09 -4.47 -18.02
CA SER A 99 -8.27 -4.65 -18.89
C SER A 99 -8.07 -5.85 -19.81
N ALA A 100 -9.16 -6.40 -20.34
CA ALA A 100 -9.12 -7.54 -21.24
C ALA A 100 -10.08 -7.33 -22.40
N ASP A 101 -9.60 -7.58 -23.62
CA ASP A 101 -10.40 -7.59 -24.84
C ASP A 101 -10.44 -9.01 -25.40
N VAL A 102 -11.64 -9.48 -25.74
CA VAL A 102 -11.81 -10.76 -26.42
C VAL A 102 -11.73 -10.53 -27.92
N LYS A 103 -10.71 -11.09 -28.59
CA LYS A 103 -10.60 -11.04 -30.04
C LYS A 103 -11.62 -11.95 -30.71
N ALA A 104 -11.93 -11.66 -31.98
CA ALA A 104 -12.87 -12.45 -32.80
C ALA A 104 -12.56 -13.95 -32.89
N ARG A 105 -11.30 -14.36 -32.63
CA ARG A 105 -10.87 -15.77 -32.59
C ARG A 105 -11.01 -16.44 -31.21
N GLY A 106 -11.55 -15.74 -30.20
CA GLY A 106 -11.68 -16.21 -28.81
C GLY A 106 -10.46 -15.93 -27.93
N ASP A 107 -9.37 -15.44 -28.51
CA ASP A 107 -8.16 -15.11 -27.74
C ASP A 107 -8.37 -13.84 -26.90
N THR A 108 -8.20 -13.98 -25.58
CA THR A 108 -8.23 -12.85 -24.65
C THR A 108 -6.87 -12.14 -24.65
N VAL A 109 -6.88 -10.83 -24.88
CA VAL A 109 -5.70 -9.98 -24.80
C VAL A 109 -5.82 -9.05 -23.61
N TYR A 110 -4.85 -9.11 -22.71
CA TYR A 110 -4.76 -8.28 -21.51
C TYR A 110 -3.98 -7.00 -21.82
N LYS A 111 -4.43 -5.88 -21.27
CA LYS A 111 -3.85 -4.55 -21.46
C LYS A 111 -3.61 -3.85 -20.14
N LEU A 112 -2.63 -2.95 -20.13
CA LEU A 112 -2.39 -2.07 -18.99
C LEU A 112 -3.51 -1.02 -18.84
N THR A 113 -3.95 -0.80 -17.60
CA THR A 113 -4.80 0.33 -17.20
C THR A 113 -3.94 1.44 -16.59
N ARG A 114 -4.57 2.53 -16.12
CA ARG A 114 -3.85 3.55 -15.35
C ARG A 114 -3.22 2.98 -14.08
N VAL A 115 -3.89 2.04 -13.43
CA VAL A 115 -3.42 1.42 -12.17
C VAL A 115 -2.23 0.49 -12.44
N SER A 116 -2.35 -0.46 -13.37
CA SER A 116 -1.23 -1.38 -13.66
C SER A 116 -0.01 -0.72 -14.30
N ARG A 117 -0.14 0.49 -14.88
CA ARG A 117 1.04 1.28 -15.30
C ARG A 117 1.92 1.72 -14.15
N LEU A 118 1.37 1.86 -12.94
CA LEU A 118 2.14 2.15 -11.73
C LEU A 118 2.89 0.92 -11.22
N LEU A 119 2.68 -0.26 -11.82
CA LEU A 119 3.39 -1.50 -11.46
C LEU A 119 4.50 -1.84 -12.45
N VAL A 120 4.77 -0.95 -13.42
CA VAL A 120 5.76 -1.17 -14.47
C VAL A 120 7.12 -0.68 -14.00
N GLY A 121 7.95 -1.61 -13.56
CA GLY A 121 9.36 -1.38 -13.21
C GLY A 121 10.31 -1.57 -14.40
N ALA A 122 9.87 -2.26 -15.45
CA ALA A 122 10.63 -2.41 -16.69
C ALA A 122 10.56 -1.14 -17.55
N GLY A 123 11.72 -0.66 -18.02
CA GLY A 123 11.80 0.42 -19.01
C GLY A 123 12.81 1.52 -18.68
N GLY A 124 12.61 2.68 -19.30
CA GLY A 124 13.46 3.85 -19.13
C GLY A 124 13.40 4.44 -17.72
N GLU A 125 14.26 5.43 -17.45
CA GLU A 125 14.32 6.11 -16.14
C GLU A 125 12.95 6.69 -15.71
N SER A 126 12.15 7.18 -16.67
CA SER A 126 10.82 7.73 -16.40
C SER A 126 9.76 6.69 -16.01
N SER A 127 9.87 5.44 -16.46
CA SER A 127 9.01 4.35 -15.98
C SER A 127 9.40 3.96 -14.56
N ARG A 128 10.71 3.80 -14.32
CA ARG A 128 11.24 3.44 -13.00
C ARG A 128 10.92 4.46 -11.91
N ARG A 129 10.85 5.76 -12.22
CA ARG A 129 10.45 6.79 -11.24
C ARG A 129 8.97 6.73 -10.83
N ARG A 130 8.12 6.10 -11.64
CA ARG A 130 6.67 5.98 -11.38
C ARG A 130 6.26 4.56 -10.98
N ASP A 131 7.24 3.69 -10.77
CA ASP A 131 7.03 2.32 -10.33
C ASP A 131 6.73 2.30 -8.83
N LEU A 132 5.48 1.97 -8.50
CA LEU A 132 4.97 1.74 -7.15
C LEU A 132 4.83 0.26 -6.82
N SER A 133 5.34 -0.66 -7.65
CA SER A 133 5.36 -2.09 -7.32
C SER A 133 6.00 -2.39 -5.96
N PRO A 134 7.09 -1.70 -5.51
CA PRO A 134 7.64 -1.94 -4.18
C PRO A 134 6.67 -1.56 -3.05
N MET A 135 5.81 -0.55 -3.28
CA MET A 135 4.84 -0.11 -2.29
C MET A 135 3.69 -1.11 -2.11
N VAL A 136 3.32 -1.84 -3.16
CA VAL A 136 2.41 -3.00 -3.03
C VAL A 136 3.00 -3.99 -2.03
N GLY A 137 4.30 -4.28 -2.14
CA GLY A 137 5.02 -5.16 -1.22
C GLY A 137 4.94 -4.73 0.24
N VAL A 138 4.86 -3.44 0.54
CA VAL A 138 4.67 -2.92 1.91
C VAL A 138 3.24 -3.15 2.41
N PHE A 139 2.24 -2.94 1.56
CA PHE A 139 0.83 -3.07 1.93
C PHE A 139 0.36 -4.51 2.05
N VAL A 140 0.87 -5.40 1.20
CA VAL A 140 0.45 -6.81 1.14
C VAL A 140 1.45 -7.75 1.81
N ASN A 141 2.46 -7.20 2.51
CA ASN A 141 3.41 -8.00 3.30
C ASN A 141 2.65 -8.83 4.36
N PRO A 142 2.92 -10.13 4.49
CA PRO A 142 2.35 -10.97 5.54
C PRO A 142 2.48 -10.39 6.96
N VAL A 143 3.62 -9.77 7.30
CA VAL A 143 3.86 -9.10 8.58
C VAL A 143 2.90 -7.93 8.78
N ALA A 144 2.68 -7.11 7.76
CA ALA A 144 1.76 -5.98 7.84
C ALA A 144 0.30 -6.45 7.98
N ILE A 145 -0.08 -7.49 7.24
CA ILE A 145 -1.44 -8.04 7.28
C ILE A 145 -1.70 -8.77 8.61
N ALA A 146 -0.70 -9.47 9.15
CA ALA A 146 -0.85 -10.23 10.39
C ALA A 146 -1.31 -9.34 11.55
N ALA A 147 -0.89 -8.06 11.57
CA ALA A 147 -1.33 -7.09 12.57
C ALA A 147 -2.84 -6.84 12.58
N LEU A 148 -3.52 -7.04 11.44
CA LEU A 148 -4.97 -6.84 11.35
C LEU A 148 -5.76 -7.96 12.04
N PHE A 149 -5.16 -9.12 12.28
CA PHE A 149 -5.82 -10.19 13.04
C PHE A 149 -6.00 -9.83 14.52
N SER A 150 -5.20 -8.88 15.03
CA SER A 150 -5.26 -8.43 16.42
C SER A 150 -6.27 -7.31 16.68
N ILE A 151 -7.06 -6.90 15.68
CA ILE A 151 -8.04 -5.79 15.84
C ILE A 151 -9.05 -6.10 16.94
N ARG A 152 -9.53 -7.34 17.02
CA ARG A 152 -10.52 -7.70 18.05
C ARG A 152 -9.90 -7.60 19.44
N GLU A 153 -8.75 -8.24 19.63
CA GLU A 153 -8.01 -8.26 20.89
C GLU A 153 -7.63 -6.84 21.33
N TRP A 154 -7.27 -5.97 20.37
CA TRP A 154 -7.00 -4.55 20.61
C TRP A 154 -8.16 -3.81 21.27
N PHE A 155 -9.40 -4.15 20.93
CA PHE A 155 -10.57 -3.52 21.55
C PHE A 155 -11.01 -4.17 22.86
N THR A 156 -10.60 -5.42 23.14
CA THR A 156 -11.20 -6.21 24.23
C THR A 156 -10.23 -6.61 25.33
N ASP A 157 -8.93 -6.69 25.07
CA ASP A 157 -7.93 -7.06 26.08
C ASP A 157 -7.53 -5.84 26.91
N GLU A 158 -7.62 -5.91 28.23
CA GLU A 158 -7.18 -4.83 29.12
C GLU A 158 -5.66 -4.59 29.02
N ASN A 159 -4.88 -5.61 28.64
CA ASN A 159 -3.44 -5.49 28.41
C ASN A 159 -3.11 -4.81 27.08
N SER A 160 -4.10 -4.58 26.20
CA SER A 160 -3.93 -3.83 24.96
C SER A 160 -3.42 -2.41 25.19
N ALA A 161 -3.75 -1.81 26.34
CA ALA A 161 -3.35 -0.46 26.72
C ALA A 161 -1.82 -0.27 26.81
N ALA A 162 -1.05 -1.36 26.97
CA ALA A 162 0.40 -1.31 26.99
C ALA A 162 1.03 -1.25 25.59
N SER A 163 0.27 -1.62 24.54
CA SER A 163 0.70 -1.49 23.15
C SER A 163 0.19 -0.15 22.60
N SER A 164 0.99 0.54 21.81
CA SER A 164 0.62 1.83 21.18
C SER A 164 0.09 1.64 19.75
N SER A 165 0.19 0.43 19.19
CA SER A 165 -0.36 0.10 17.86
C SER A 165 -0.75 -1.38 17.71
N LEU A 166 -1.63 -1.67 16.73
CA LEU A 166 -1.96 -3.03 16.30
C LEU A 166 -0.73 -3.85 15.91
N PHE A 167 0.30 -3.18 15.36
CA PHE A 167 1.54 -3.83 14.98
C PHE A 167 2.32 -4.32 16.20
N GLU A 168 2.42 -3.48 17.23
CA GLU A 168 3.05 -3.85 18.50
C GLU A 168 2.30 -4.97 19.20
N MET A 169 0.97 -4.92 19.21
CA MET A 169 0.16 -6.00 19.77
C MET A 169 0.41 -7.34 19.08
N ALA A 170 0.47 -7.35 17.74
CA ALA A 170 0.64 -8.59 16.97
C ALA A 170 2.07 -9.15 17.03
N HIS A 171 3.07 -8.28 17.11
CA HIS A 171 4.48 -8.66 16.92
C HIS A 171 5.37 -8.44 18.15
N GLY A 172 4.84 -7.85 19.23
CA GLY A 172 5.57 -7.54 20.46
C GLY A 172 6.68 -6.50 20.31
N CYS A 173 6.72 -5.77 19.19
CA CYS A 173 7.70 -4.72 18.93
C CYS A 173 7.12 -3.69 17.95
N THR A 174 7.69 -2.48 17.96
CA THR A 174 7.25 -1.42 17.03
C THR A 174 7.64 -1.78 15.60
N ARG A 175 6.96 -1.20 14.61
CA ARG A 175 7.34 -1.35 13.19
C ARG A 175 8.80 -0.94 12.95
N TRP A 176 9.27 0.11 13.61
CA TRP A 176 10.64 0.60 13.51
C TRP A 176 11.65 -0.37 14.09
N GLU A 177 11.32 -1.00 15.22
CA GLU A 177 12.17 -2.02 15.84
C GLU A 177 12.26 -3.27 14.95
N MET A 178 11.16 -3.68 14.33
CA MET A 178 11.16 -4.81 13.40
C MET A 178 12.03 -4.52 12.18
N ILE A 179 11.86 -3.34 11.55
CA ILE A 179 12.68 -2.90 10.41
C ILE A 179 14.17 -2.87 10.78
N ALA A 180 14.50 -2.47 12.02
CA ALA A 180 15.88 -2.44 12.50
C ALA A 180 16.47 -3.85 12.75
N LYS A 181 15.63 -4.82 13.15
CA LYS A 181 16.06 -6.19 13.49
C LYS A 181 16.07 -7.13 12.27
N ASP A 182 15.18 -6.93 11.30
CA ASP A 182 15.04 -7.77 10.12
C ASP A 182 15.42 -6.99 8.84
N ALA A 183 16.58 -7.35 8.28
CA ALA A 183 17.10 -6.71 7.07
C ALA A 183 16.20 -6.95 5.84
N GLY A 184 15.43 -8.04 5.79
CA GLY A 184 14.44 -8.31 4.75
C GLY A 184 13.27 -7.33 4.82
N GLU A 185 12.67 -7.19 6.00
CA GLU A 185 11.59 -6.22 6.23
C GLU A 185 12.05 -4.79 5.99
N GLY A 186 13.26 -4.43 6.45
CA GLY A 186 13.84 -3.13 6.18
C GLY A 186 14.04 -2.85 4.69
N ARG A 187 14.46 -3.85 3.90
CA ARG A 187 14.56 -3.69 2.43
C ARG A 187 13.20 -3.45 1.79
N VAL A 188 12.17 -4.22 2.16
CA VAL A 188 10.82 -4.08 1.60
C VAL A 188 10.25 -2.70 1.94
N PHE A 189 10.32 -2.29 3.21
CA PHE A 189 9.81 -1.01 3.66
C PHE A 189 10.52 0.17 2.99
N ASN A 190 11.86 0.16 2.99
CA ASN A 190 12.64 1.24 2.40
C ASN A 190 12.42 1.35 0.89
N ALA A 191 12.30 0.22 0.17
CA ALA A 191 12.00 0.24 -1.26
C ALA A 191 10.61 0.83 -1.56
N GLY A 192 9.59 0.49 -0.76
CA GLY A 192 8.25 1.05 -0.88
C GLY A 192 8.22 2.55 -0.61
N MET A 193 8.85 3.01 0.49
CA MET A 193 8.93 4.43 0.83
C MET A 193 9.71 5.24 -0.22
N ALA A 194 10.78 4.67 -0.79
CA ALA A 194 11.52 5.30 -1.87
C ALA A 194 10.67 5.43 -3.15
N ALA A 195 9.95 4.37 -3.54
CA ALA A 195 9.04 4.39 -4.68
C ALA A 195 7.95 5.47 -4.54
N ASP A 196 7.28 5.51 -3.39
CA ASP A 196 6.26 6.51 -3.08
C ASP A 196 6.83 7.94 -3.08
N SER A 197 8.02 8.13 -2.48
CA SER A 197 8.69 9.43 -2.42
C SER A 197 9.11 9.93 -3.80
N CYS A 198 9.64 9.06 -4.65
CA CYS A 198 9.99 9.41 -6.03
C CYS A 198 8.78 9.96 -6.78
N LEU A 199 7.66 9.22 -6.78
CA LEU A 199 6.45 9.63 -7.50
C LEU A 199 5.87 10.93 -6.92
N SER A 200 5.69 10.98 -5.60
CA SER A 200 5.06 12.11 -4.92
C SER A 200 5.88 13.39 -5.10
N MET A 201 7.21 13.31 -4.98
CA MET A 201 8.07 14.48 -5.19
C MET A 201 8.12 14.91 -6.65
N GLU A 202 8.09 13.99 -7.62
CA GLU A 202 7.99 14.37 -9.05
C GLU A 202 6.71 15.17 -9.33
N ILE A 203 5.59 14.78 -8.72
CA ILE A 203 4.32 15.51 -8.83
C ILE A 203 4.40 16.87 -8.10
N LEU A 204 4.87 16.88 -6.86
CA LEU A 204 4.97 18.11 -6.05
C LEU A 204 5.87 19.16 -6.72
N LEU A 205 7.02 18.76 -7.25
CA LEU A 205 7.91 19.68 -7.97
C LEU A 205 7.24 20.29 -9.21
N LYS A 206 6.40 19.51 -9.90
CA LYS A 206 5.71 19.94 -11.12
C LYS A 206 4.52 20.86 -10.82
N GLU A 207 3.70 20.48 -9.84
CA GLU A 207 2.42 21.14 -9.58
C GLU A 207 2.53 22.24 -8.51
N CYS A 208 3.49 22.14 -7.59
CA CYS A 208 3.71 23.11 -6.50
C CYS A 208 4.93 24.00 -6.76
N SER A 209 5.11 24.44 -8.00
CA SER A 209 6.25 25.27 -8.42
C SER A 209 6.40 26.57 -7.60
N SER A 210 5.33 27.11 -7.02
CA SER A 210 5.40 28.27 -6.12
C SER A 210 6.13 27.96 -4.80
N VAL A 211 5.92 26.77 -4.22
CA VAL A 211 6.56 26.32 -2.99
C VAL A 211 8.05 26.07 -3.22
N PHE A 212 8.39 25.44 -4.35
CA PHE A 212 9.77 25.14 -4.70
C PHE A 212 10.52 26.30 -5.36
N GLY A 213 9.80 27.27 -5.94
CA GLY A 213 10.36 28.47 -6.55
C GLY A 213 10.85 29.51 -5.54
N SER A 214 10.41 29.41 -4.29
CA SER A 214 10.92 30.18 -3.16
C SER A 214 11.98 29.45 -2.34
N LEU A 215 12.51 28.32 -2.84
CA LEU A 215 13.61 27.63 -2.16
C LEU A 215 14.81 28.58 -2.05
N GLY A 216 15.35 28.67 -0.83
CA GLY A 216 16.61 29.36 -0.61
C GLY A 216 17.81 28.56 -1.13
N SER A 217 18.99 28.89 -0.64
CA SER A 217 20.24 28.21 -0.99
C SER A 217 20.43 26.85 -0.31
N SER A 218 19.64 26.55 0.72
CA SER A 218 19.78 25.34 1.54
C SER A 218 18.44 24.75 1.97
N LEU A 219 18.37 23.42 2.00
CA LEU A 219 17.20 22.66 2.45
C LEU A 219 17.64 21.53 3.38
N VAL A 220 16.89 21.31 4.46
CA VAL A 220 16.99 20.12 5.31
C VAL A 220 15.72 19.27 5.18
N ASP A 221 15.89 18.02 4.75
CA ASP A 221 14.85 16.99 4.69
C ASP A 221 14.86 16.21 6.01
N VAL A 222 13.87 16.48 6.86
CA VAL A 222 13.78 15.96 8.22
C VAL A 222 12.99 14.66 8.25
N GLY A 223 13.59 13.60 8.77
CA GLY A 223 13.08 12.24 8.60
C GLY A 223 13.17 11.78 7.15
N GLY A 224 14.16 12.28 6.40
CA GLY A 224 14.30 12.01 4.96
C GLY A 224 14.81 10.60 4.63
N ALA A 225 15.05 9.75 5.64
CA ALA A 225 15.54 8.39 5.53
C ALA A 225 16.79 8.29 4.65
N HIS A 226 16.72 7.52 3.56
CA HIS A 226 17.82 7.36 2.59
C HIS A 226 17.88 8.51 1.56
N GLY A 227 17.21 9.64 1.80
CA GLY A 227 17.34 10.87 1.02
C GLY A 227 16.66 10.86 -0.33
N THR A 228 15.65 10.00 -0.55
CA THR A 228 14.98 9.92 -1.86
C THR A 228 14.28 11.22 -2.24
N ALA A 229 13.58 11.86 -1.31
CA ALA A 229 12.91 13.14 -1.56
C ALA A 229 13.94 14.26 -1.80
N ALA A 230 14.91 14.40 -0.90
CA ALA A 230 16.04 15.32 -1.08
C ALA A 230 16.78 15.13 -2.41
N ALA A 231 17.01 13.89 -2.87
CA ALA A 231 17.68 13.61 -4.15
C ALA A 231 16.90 14.15 -5.36
N VAL A 232 15.56 14.03 -5.32
CA VAL A 232 14.68 14.57 -6.36
C VAL A 232 14.75 16.10 -6.39
N VAL A 233 14.75 16.74 -5.20
CA VAL A 233 14.94 18.20 -5.07
C VAL A 233 16.30 18.65 -5.57
N ALA A 234 17.38 18.01 -5.13
CA ALA A 234 18.76 18.35 -5.51
C ALA A 234 19.00 18.20 -7.03
N LYS A 235 18.33 17.23 -7.67
CA LYS A 235 18.37 17.06 -9.14
C LYS A 235 17.63 18.19 -9.87
N ALA A 236 16.50 18.64 -9.34
CA ALA A 236 15.71 19.72 -9.95
C ALA A 236 16.30 21.11 -9.71
N PHE A 237 16.95 21.32 -8.55
CA PHE A 237 17.55 22.58 -8.15
C PHE A 237 19.01 22.40 -7.73
N PRO A 238 19.96 22.28 -8.68
CA PRO A 238 21.37 21.99 -8.37
C PRO A 238 22.08 23.05 -7.52
N HIS A 239 21.49 24.24 -7.38
CA HIS A 239 22.01 25.32 -6.55
C HIS A 239 21.64 25.18 -5.07
N VAL A 240 20.67 24.32 -4.74
CA VAL A 240 20.20 24.11 -3.36
C VAL A 240 21.06 23.04 -2.71
N LYS A 241 21.71 23.38 -1.59
CA LYS A 241 22.40 22.40 -0.76
C LYS A 241 21.38 21.60 0.05
N CYS A 242 21.21 20.33 -0.30
CA CYS A 242 20.30 19.44 0.40
C CYS A 242 21.00 18.64 1.51
N THR A 243 20.46 18.75 2.72
CA THR A 243 20.84 17.96 3.89
C THR A 243 19.70 17.01 4.24
N VAL A 244 20.01 15.77 4.61
CA VAL A 244 19.04 14.79 5.12
C VAL A 244 19.33 14.57 6.60
N LEU A 245 18.37 14.89 7.46
CA LEU A 245 18.42 14.60 8.89
C LEU A 245 17.59 13.36 9.18
N ASP A 246 18.20 12.35 9.77
CA ASP A 246 17.50 11.18 10.28
C ASP A 246 18.27 10.55 11.44
N LEU A 247 17.67 9.58 12.12
CA LEU A 247 18.28 8.89 13.26
C LEU A 247 19.62 8.25 12.85
N PRO A 248 20.62 8.19 13.75
CA PRO A 248 21.95 7.68 13.43
C PRO A 248 21.96 6.30 12.76
N ARG A 249 21.08 5.39 13.21
CA ARG A 249 20.93 4.04 12.65
C ARG A 249 20.41 4.02 11.21
N VAL A 250 19.59 4.99 10.81
CA VAL A 250 19.04 5.10 9.46
C VAL A 250 20.09 5.69 8.53
N VAL A 251 20.74 6.78 8.95
CA VAL A 251 21.82 7.43 8.21
C VAL A 251 23.00 6.47 7.95
N ALA A 252 23.33 5.59 8.90
CA ALA A 252 24.39 4.60 8.72
C ALA A 252 24.15 3.63 7.55
N GLY A 253 22.89 3.38 7.18
CA GLY A 253 22.51 2.52 6.06
C GLY A 253 22.26 3.28 4.75
N ALA A 254 22.38 4.61 4.75
CA ALA A 254 22.07 5.43 3.59
C ALA A 254 23.13 5.25 2.48
N PRO A 255 22.70 5.18 1.20
CA PRO A 255 23.63 5.13 0.08
C PRO A 255 24.39 6.45 -0.07
N ALA A 256 25.61 6.38 -0.60
CA ALA A 256 26.38 7.56 -0.94
C ALA A 256 25.69 8.35 -2.07
N HIS A 257 25.41 9.63 -1.82
CA HIS A 257 24.84 10.55 -2.80
C HIS A 257 25.75 11.76 -2.96
N ALA A 258 26.27 12.00 -4.17
CA ALA A 258 27.22 13.09 -4.44
C ALA A 258 26.68 14.49 -4.11
N ASN A 259 25.35 14.66 -4.15
CA ASN A 259 24.69 15.96 -3.99
C ASN A 259 23.94 16.11 -2.66
N LEU A 260 24.03 15.13 -1.76
CA LEU A 260 23.35 15.16 -0.46
C LEU A 260 24.35 15.10 0.68
N THR A 261 24.09 15.84 1.75
CA THR A 261 24.78 15.69 3.03
C THR A 261 23.86 14.95 4.00
N PHE A 262 24.32 13.85 4.61
CA PHE A 262 23.56 13.16 5.65
C PHE A 262 24.03 13.60 7.03
N VAL A 263 23.08 13.94 7.91
CA VAL A 263 23.34 14.33 9.29
C VAL A 263 22.59 13.36 10.20
N PRO A 264 23.30 12.54 11.00
CA PRO A 264 22.66 11.70 12.00
C PRO A 264 22.22 12.55 13.20
N GLY A 265 20.97 12.44 13.62
CA GLY A 265 20.46 13.18 14.78
C GLY A 265 18.99 12.94 15.08
N ASP A 266 18.52 13.53 16.17
CA ASP A 266 17.11 13.56 16.54
C ASP A 266 16.52 14.95 16.25
N MET A 267 15.47 15.00 15.44
CA MET A 267 14.79 16.24 15.08
C MET A 267 14.12 16.95 16.27
N PHE A 268 13.80 16.21 17.34
CA PHE A 268 13.25 16.78 18.57
C PHE A 268 14.31 17.48 19.42
N GLU A 269 15.58 17.16 19.23
CA GLU A 269 16.71 17.83 19.89
C GLU A 269 17.27 18.96 19.03
N TYR A 270 17.53 18.68 17.75
CA TYR A 270 18.18 19.64 16.88
C TYR A 270 17.89 19.39 15.39
N ILE A 271 17.50 20.46 14.70
CA ILE A 271 17.40 20.49 13.23
C ILE A 271 18.51 21.42 12.70
N PRO A 272 19.40 20.94 11.81
CA PRO A 272 20.43 21.78 11.20
C PRO A 272 19.84 23.02 10.51
N PRO A 273 20.44 24.22 10.68
CA PRO A 273 19.99 25.43 10.01
C PRO A 273 19.98 25.28 8.49
N ALA A 274 18.85 25.65 7.89
CA ALA A 274 18.66 25.72 6.45
C ALA A 274 17.60 26.79 6.13
N ASP A 275 17.60 27.28 4.90
CA ASP A 275 16.59 28.25 4.43
C ASP A 275 15.19 27.60 4.33
N THR A 276 15.12 26.29 4.18
CA THR A 276 13.87 25.54 4.08
C THR A 276 13.95 24.19 4.81
N VAL A 277 12.88 23.85 5.52
CA VAL A 277 12.69 22.53 6.15
C VAL A 277 11.62 21.76 5.38
N LEU A 278 11.96 20.55 4.92
CA LEU A 278 11.02 19.63 4.29
C LEU A 278 10.63 18.53 5.31
N LEU A 279 9.33 18.35 5.50
CA LEU A 279 8.71 17.32 6.32
C LEU A 279 7.70 16.54 5.47
N LYS A 280 8.15 15.51 4.74
CA LYS A 280 7.31 14.79 3.77
C LYS A 280 6.35 13.80 4.44
N VAL A 281 6.81 13.04 5.45
CA VAL A 281 5.98 12.09 6.21
C VAL A 281 6.58 11.92 7.60
N ASN A 282 6.22 12.77 8.57
CA ASN A 282 6.41 12.52 10.00
C ASN A 282 5.65 13.55 10.82
N ILE A 283 4.40 13.27 11.18
CA ILE A 283 3.84 13.70 12.47
C ILE A 283 2.89 12.61 12.96
N GLN A 284 3.42 11.64 13.69
CA GLN A 284 2.70 11.16 14.86
C GLN A 284 3.62 11.42 16.06
N PRO A 285 3.20 12.25 17.03
CA PRO A 285 3.80 12.23 18.36
C PRO A 285 3.61 10.81 18.91
N ALA A 286 4.64 10.28 19.56
CA ALA A 286 4.45 9.21 20.52
C ALA A 286 3.46 9.66 21.62
#